data_AF-A0A7Y5RXW4-F1
#
_entry.id   AF-A0A7Y5RXW4-F1
#
_cell.length_a   1.000
_cell.length_b   1.000
_cell.length_c   1.000
_cell.angle_alpha   90.00
_cell.angle_beta   90.00
_cell.angle_gamma   90.00
#
_symmetry.space_group_name_H-M   'P 1'
#
loop_
_entity.id
_entity.type
_entity.pdbx_description
1 polymer ?
#
loop_
_entity_poly.entity_id
_entity_poly.type
_entity_poly.pdbx_seq_one_letter_code
_entity_poly.pdbx_strand_id
1 'polypeptide(L)'
;MAVDYRDQYTRKQLEPFWPNEIIKMVVVVLCTLTVIMAFVALPTVLEWAGVEGLVHEEEPANPRVTPEHIKPEWYFLAVYQYLKLMEYPQQWFGIDGKLLGVLSQGVFVVAVVALPFWYRRKSHRAMTIAYYTVVTIFVALFLILTIWAIWPPNPLFVALTALAVVVFTALMIQERRNIRRLLHDDHESKVQR
;
A
#
# COMPACT_ATOMS: atom_id res chain seq x y z
N MET A 1 13.96 -23.44 -17.59
CA MET A 1 15.05 -22.60 -18.12
C MET A 1 15.69 -21.90 -16.95
N ALA A 2 16.88 -22.31 -16.54
CA ALA A 2 17.69 -21.50 -15.62
C ALA A 2 17.94 -20.15 -16.32
N VAL A 3 17.58 -19.06 -15.67
CA VAL A 3 17.84 -17.72 -16.16
C VAL A 3 19.36 -17.52 -16.10
N ASP A 4 19.99 -17.23 -17.24
CA ASP A 4 21.43 -16.94 -17.26
C ASP A 4 21.66 -15.54 -16.68
N TYR A 5 22.27 -15.47 -15.50
CA TYR A 5 22.57 -14.23 -14.79
C TYR A 5 23.59 -13.36 -15.52
N ARG A 6 24.36 -13.94 -16.45
CA ARG A 6 25.40 -13.23 -17.22
C ARG A 6 24.83 -12.26 -18.25
N ASP A 7 23.58 -12.46 -18.65
CA ASP A 7 22.89 -11.56 -19.60
C ASP A 7 22.18 -10.39 -18.91
N GLN A 8 21.96 -10.48 -17.59
CA GLN A 8 21.20 -9.46 -16.83
C GLN A 8 22.07 -8.50 -16.04
N TYR A 9 23.23 -8.96 -15.54
CA TYR A 9 24.08 -8.18 -14.65
C TYR A 9 25.46 -7.97 -15.26
N THR A 10 25.96 -6.74 -15.16
CA THR A 10 27.35 -6.45 -15.50
C THR A 10 28.27 -7.04 -14.42
N ARG A 11 29.49 -7.47 -14.79
CA ARG A 11 30.47 -8.02 -13.82
C ARG A 11 30.74 -7.12 -12.62
N LYS A 12 30.53 -5.80 -12.74
CA LYS A 12 30.70 -4.82 -11.65
C LYS A 12 29.54 -4.82 -10.65
N GLN A 13 28.38 -5.35 -11.02
CA GLN A 13 27.19 -5.47 -10.15
C GLN A 13 27.15 -6.81 -9.40
N LEU A 14 28.02 -7.74 -9.75
CA LEU A 14 28.08 -9.08 -9.17
C LEU A 14 29.15 -9.11 -8.09
N GLU A 15 28.74 -9.06 -6.83
CA GLU A 15 29.59 -9.27 -5.67
C GLU A 15 29.31 -10.63 -5.02
N PRO A 16 30.31 -11.26 -4.38
CA PRO A 16 30.08 -12.53 -3.71
C PRO A 16 29.13 -12.33 -2.53
N PHE A 17 28.13 -13.22 -2.44
CA PHE A 17 27.15 -13.20 -1.35
C PHE A 17 27.81 -13.23 0.03
N TRP A 18 28.76 -14.15 0.21
CA TRP A 18 29.59 -14.22 1.42
C TRP A 18 30.94 -13.56 1.17
N PRO A 19 31.41 -12.66 2.06
CA PRO A 19 30.76 -12.16 3.28
C PRO A 19 29.95 -10.87 3.07
N ASN A 20 30.04 -10.23 1.90
CA ASN A 20 29.60 -8.85 1.69
C ASN A 20 28.10 -8.64 1.97
N GLU A 21 27.23 -9.45 1.37
CA GLU A 21 25.78 -9.30 1.54
C GLU A 21 25.34 -9.64 2.95
N ILE A 22 25.97 -10.65 3.58
CA ILE A 22 25.68 -10.98 4.98
C ILE A 22 26.00 -9.82 5.91
N ILE A 23 27.16 -9.17 5.75
CA ILE A 23 27.54 -8.01 6.58
C ILE A 23 26.54 -6.87 6.39
N LYS A 24 26.16 -6.55 5.14
CA LYS A 24 25.15 -5.50 4.87
C LYS A 24 23.80 -5.84 5.52
N MET A 25 23.34 -7.08 5.40
CA MET A 25 22.08 -7.52 6.01
C MET A 25 22.13 -7.41 7.54
N VAL A 26 23.24 -7.83 8.17
CA VAL A 26 23.42 -7.70 9.63
C VAL A 26 23.38 -6.23 10.05
N VAL A 27 24.08 -5.34 9.34
CA VAL A 27 24.05 -3.90 9.61
C VAL A 27 22.62 -3.36 9.48
N VAL A 28 21.90 -3.69 8.41
CA VAL A 28 20.51 -3.27 8.22
C VAL A 28 19.63 -3.76 9.37
N VAL A 29 19.73 -5.03 9.75
CA VAL A 29 18.97 -5.61 10.88
C VAL A 29 19.27 -4.87 12.18
N LEU A 30 20.54 -4.63 12.50
CA LEU A 30 20.93 -3.93 13.72
C LEU A 30 20.43 -2.48 13.73
N CYS A 31 20.50 -1.77 12.59
CA CYS A 31 19.96 -0.43 12.45
C CYS A 31 18.43 -0.42 12.60
N THR A 32 17.71 -1.35 11.96
CA THR A 32 16.26 -1.47 12.10
C THR A 32 15.85 -1.79 13.53
N LEU A 33 16.54 -2.71 14.20
CA LEU A 33 16.29 -3.02 15.62
C LEU A 33 16.55 -1.82 16.52
N THR A 34 17.61 -1.05 16.26
CA THR A 34 17.89 0.19 16.99
C THR A 34 16.73 1.18 16.86
N VAL A 35 16.19 1.35 15.66
CA VAL A 35 15.04 2.24 15.42
C VAL A 35 13.80 1.73 16.16
N ILE A 36 13.48 0.44 16.08
CA ILE A 36 12.33 -0.15 16.79
C ILE A 36 12.48 0.03 18.30
N MET A 37 13.65 -0.27 18.86
CA MET A 37 13.92 -0.08 20.28
C MET A 37 13.82 1.39 20.70
N ALA A 38 14.26 2.31 19.84
CA ALA A 38 14.10 3.74 20.10
C ALA A 38 12.61 4.14 20.16
N PHE A 39 11.76 3.65 19.24
CA PHE A 39 10.32 3.93 19.28
C PHE A 39 9.63 3.36 20.52
N VAL A 40 10.07 2.21 21.03
CA VAL A 40 9.51 1.59 22.25
C VAL A 40 10.02 2.30 23.51
N ALA A 41 11.32 2.61 23.58
CA ALA A 41 11.91 3.19 24.77
C ALA A 41 11.66 4.70 24.90
N LEU A 42 11.57 5.44 23.78
CA LEU A 42 11.46 6.90 23.80
C LEU A 42 10.28 7.41 24.64
N PRO A 43 9.03 6.93 24.50
CA PRO A 43 7.91 7.37 25.35
C PRO A 43 8.20 7.15 26.84
N THR A 44 8.71 5.97 27.20
CA THR A 44 9.02 5.63 28.60
C THR A 44 10.13 6.48 29.21
N VAL A 45 11.17 6.78 28.43
CA VAL A 45 12.28 7.65 28.86
C VAL A 45 11.84 9.10 29.00
N LEU A 46 10.96 9.57 28.10
CA LEU A 46 10.41 10.93 28.16
C LEU A 46 9.49 11.12 29.37
N GLU A 47 8.70 10.11 29.74
CA GLU A 47 7.92 10.14 30.98
C GLU A 47 8.81 10.16 32.23
N TRP A 48 9.87 9.33 32.26
CA TRP A 48 10.86 9.39 33.33
C TRP A 48 11.56 10.76 33.42
N ALA A 49 11.71 11.45 32.28
CA ALA A 49 12.23 12.80 32.19
C ALA A 49 11.21 13.91 32.48
N GLY A 50 9.96 13.57 32.82
CA GLY A 50 8.93 14.52 33.25
C GLY A 50 7.96 14.99 32.16
N VAL A 51 7.95 14.37 30.97
CA VAL A 51 6.93 14.62 29.93
C VAL A 51 5.78 13.63 30.11
N GLU A 52 4.73 14.06 30.79
CA GLU A 52 3.57 13.21 31.11
C GLU A 52 2.66 12.95 29.88
N GLY A 53 1.98 11.80 29.88
CA GLY A 53 0.90 11.48 28.93
C GLY A 53 1.35 10.88 27.60
N LEU A 54 2.54 10.29 27.54
CA LEU A 54 3.09 9.65 26.33
C LEU A 54 2.83 8.15 26.28
N VAL A 55 2.64 7.51 27.43
CA VAL A 55 2.22 6.12 27.59
C VAL A 55 0.72 6.10 27.80
N HIS A 56 0.02 5.38 26.92
CA HIS A 56 -1.42 5.16 27.05
C HIS A 56 -1.66 3.83 27.73
N GLU A 57 -2.32 3.85 28.88
CA GLU A 57 -2.81 2.65 29.55
C GLU A 57 -4.20 2.30 28.99
N GLU A 58 -4.35 1.07 28.49
CA GLU A 58 -5.63 0.55 28.02
C GLU A 58 -6.52 0.15 29.22
N GLU A 59 -7.78 0.61 29.23
CA GLU A 59 -8.73 0.19 30.26
C GLU A 59 -9.07 -1.31 30.13
N PRO A 60 -9.32 -2.04 31.24
CA PRO A 60 -9.76 -3.42 31.18
C PRO A 60 -11.03 -3.60 30.35
N ALA A 61 -11.07 -4.65 29.52
CA ALA A 61 -12.18 -4.90 28.61
C ALA A 61 -13.53 -5.06 29.35
N ASN A 62 -14.51 -4.22 28.97
CA ASN A 62 -15.88 -4.31 29.47
C ASN A 62 -16.85 -4.73 28.36
N PRO A 63 -17.42 -5.95 28.39
CA PRO A 63 -18.33 -6.43 27.35
C PRO A 63 -19.66 -5.66 27.23
N ARG A 64 -20.02 -4.83 28.22
CA ARG A 64 -21.31 -4.14 28.28
C ARG A 64 -21.25 -2.68 27.85
N VAL A 65 -20.05 -2.13 27.72
CA VAL A 65 -19.83 -0.72 27.42
C VAL A 65 -18.79 -0.61 26.31
N THR A 66 -19.17 0.03 25.22
CA THR A 66 -18.30 0.35 24.10
C THR A 66 -17.80 1.78 24.28
N PRO A 67 -16.48 2.03 24.47
CA PRO A 67 -15.96 3.39 24.52
C PRO A 67 -16.39 4.25 23.31
N GLU A 68 -16.61 5.55 23.52
CA GLU A 68 -17.17 6.44 22.49
C GLU A 68 -16.18 6.75 21.34
N HIS A 69 -14.88 6.52 21.55
CA HIS A 69 -13.82 6.89 20.59
C HIS A 69 -13.00 5.70 20.07
N ILE A 70 -13.59 4.50 20.01
CA ILE A 70 -12.90 3.30 19.50
C ILE A 70 -12.48 3.50 18.04
N LYS A 71 -11.18 3.47 17.81
CA LYS A 71 -10.56 3.42 16.50
C LYS A 71 -9.63 2.21 16.45
N PRO A 72 -9.49 1.56 15.29
CA PRO A 72 -8.50 0.52 15.14
C PRO A 72 -7.10 1.14 15.09
N GLU A 73 -6.10 0.27 15.19
CA GLU A 73 -4.70 0.62 15.03
C GLU A 73 -4.39 1.35 13.72
N TRP A 74 -3.33 2.16 13.72
CA TRP A 74 -2.99 3.07 12.63
C TRP A 74 -2.82 2.38 11.26
N TYR A 75 -2.33 1.15 11.25
CA TYR A 75 -2.15 0.35 10.03
C TYR A 75 -3.48 -0.22 9.48
N PHE A 76 -4.56 -0.20 10.27
CA PHE A 76 -5.92 -0.58 9.83
C PHE A 76 -6.79 0.62 9.45
N LEU A 77 -6.39 1.85 9.76
CA LEU A 77 -7.18 3.05 9.53
C LEU A 77 -7.62 3.23 8.06
N ALA A 78 -6.74 2.96 7.09
CA ALA A 78 -7.09 3.08 5.68
C ALA A 78 -8.20 2.10 5.25
N VAL A 79 -8.09 0.86 5.73
CA VAL A 79 -9.04 -0.23 5.44
C VAL A 79 -10.38 0.04 6.13
N TYR A 80 -10.34 0.57 7.35
CA TYR A 80 -11.52 0.98 8.11
C TYR A 80 -12.24 2.17 7.46
N GLN A 81 -11.51 3.18 7.00
CA GLN A 81 -12.11 4.32 6.29
C GLN A 81 -12.74 3.92 4.96
N TYR A 82 -12.14 2.96 4.26
CA TYR A 82 -12.73 2.38 3.05
C TYR A 82 -14.06 1.65 3.35
N LEU A 83 -14.15 0.91 4.46
CA LEU A 83 -15.42 0.27 4.87
C LEU A 83 -16.51 1.31 5.13
N LYS A 84 -16.20 2.38 5.86
CA LYS A 84 -17.13 3.51 6.07
C LYS A 84 -17.58 4.15 4.76
N LEU A 85 -16.66 4.28 3.81
CA LEU A 85 -16.95 4.84 2.49
C LEU A 85 -17.96 3.98 1.72
N MET A 86 -17.82 2.66 1.79
CA MET A 86 -18.72 1.72 1.12
C MET A 86 -20.08 1.58 1.81
N GLU A 87 -20.15 1.82 3.13
CA GLU A 87 -21.41 1.92 3.87
C GLU A 87 -22.24 3.16 3.49
N TYR A 88 -21.61 4.20 2.94
CA TYR A 88 -22.22 5.47 2.59
C TYR A 88 -22.40 5.57 1.07
N PRO A 89 -23.41 4.93 0.45
CA PRO A 89 -24.81 4.76 0.79
C PRO A 89 -25.22 3.33 1.23
N GLN A 90 -26.37 3.24 1.91
CA GLN A 90 -26.84 2.03 2.57
C GLN A 90 -27.09 0.83 1.64
N GLN A 91 -27.28 1.08 0.35
CA GLN A 91 -27.40 0.05 -0.68
C GLN A 91 -26.59 0.45 -1.91
N TRP A 92 -25.70 -0.46 -2.33
CA TRP A 92 -25.02 -0.40 -3.62
C TRP A 92 -25.56 -1.55 -4.48
N PHE A 93 -26.19 -1.24 -5.62
CA PHE A 93 -26.70 -2.24 -6.57
C PHE A 93 -27.62 -3.34 -5.96
N GLY A 94 -28.40 -2.99 -4.94
CA GLY A 94 -29.31 -3.92 -4.25
C GLY A 94 -28.64 -4.81 -3.18
N ILE A 95 -27.36 -4.57 -2.89
CA ILE A 95 -26.57 -5.27 -1.86
C ILE A 95 -26.30 -4.28 -0.73
N ASP A 96 -26.32 -4.75 0.52
CA ASP A 96 -25.94 -3.97 1.71
C ASP A 96 -24.50 -3.45 1.56
N GLY A 97 -24.31 -2.13 1.69
CA GLY A 97 -23.01 -1.47 1.57
C GLY A 97 -21.96 -2.05 2.52
N LYS A 98 -22.39 -2.54 3.70
CA LYS A 98 -21.50 -3.22 4.66
C LYS A 98 -20.93 -4.53 4.11
N LEU A 99 -21.79 -5.37 3.54
CA LEU A 99 -21.38 -6.63 2.93
C LEU A 99 -20.47 -6.37 1.73
N LEU A 100 -20.82 -5.39 0.89
CA LEU A 100 -20.04 -5.06 -0.29
C LEU A 100 -18.63 -4.56 0.09
N GLY A 101 -18.51 -3.73 1.12
CA GLY A 101 -17.22 -3.24 1.61
C GLY A 101 -16.29 -4.35 2.09
N VAL A 102 -16.82 -5.35 2.81
CA VAL A 102 -16.02 -6.51 3.26
C VAL A 102 -15.62 -7.40 2.08
N LEU A 103 -16.56 -7.67 1.17
CA LEU A 103 -16.32 -8.50 0.00
C LEU A 103 -15.28 -7.88 -0.95
N SER A 104 -15.35 -6.57 -1.19
CA SER A 104 -14.41 -5.90 -2.09
C SER A 104 -12.97 -5.94 -1.56
N GLN A 105 -12.79 -5.86 -0.24
CA GLN A 105 -11.48 -6.03 0.40
C GLN A 105 -10.94 -7.45 0.24
N GLY A 106 -11.79 -8.46 0.43
CA GLY A 106 -11.42 -9.86 0.18
C GLY A 106 -11.00 -10.09 -1.27
N VAL A 107 -11.78 -9.57 -2.22
CA VAL A 107 -11.46 -9.63 -3.66
C VAL A 107 -10.15 -8.90 -3.98
N PHE A 108 -9.87 -7.76 -3.33
CA PHE A 108 -8.60 -7.04 -3.52
C PHE A 108 -7.40 -7.88 -3.10
N VAL A 109 -7.44 -8.53 -1.94
CA VAL A 109 -6.35 -9.42 -1.47
C VAL A 109 -6.14 -10.58 -2.44
N VAL A 110 -7.23 -11.23 -2.87
CA VAL A 110 -7.15 -12.32 -3.87
C VAL A 110 -6.55 -11.83 -5.17
N ALA A 111 -6.92 -10.63 -5.64
CA ALA A 111 -6.37 -10.05 -6.85
C ALA A 111 -4.85 -9.80 -6.73
N VAL A 112 -4.37 -9.30 -5.58
CA VAL A 112 -2.93 -9.10 -5.32
C VAL A 112 -2.18 -10.42 -5.31
N VAL A 113 -2.71 -11.45 -4.64
CA VAL A 113 -2.11 -12.81 -4.64
C VAL A 113 -2.13 -13.43 -6.04
N ALA A 114 -3.14 -13.09 -6.86
CA ALA A 114 -3.27 -13.57 -8.23
C ALA A 114 -2.39 -12.81 -9.26
N LEU A 115 -1.78 -11.68 -8.89
CA LEU A 115 -0.91 -10.88 -9.78
C LEU A 115 0.17 -11.69 -10.52
N PRO A 116 0.98 -12.55 -9.88
CA PRO A 116 2.02 -13.31 -10.57
C PRO A 116 1.47 -14.24 -11.66
N PHE A 117 0.22 -14.71 -11.53
CA PHE A 117 -0.40 -15.60 -12.52
C PHE A 117 -1.00 -14.84 -13.71
N TRP A 118 -1.42 -13.59 -13.48
CA TRP A 118 -1.99 -12.73 -14.52
C TRP A 118 -0.91 -12.04 -15.36
N TYR A 119 0.19 -11.62 -14.72
CA TYR A 119 1.27 -10.91 -15.41
C TYR A 119 2.31 -11.90 -16.00
N ARG A 120 1.96 -12.51 -17.14
CA ARG A 120 2.83 -13.50 -17.82
C ARG A 120 3.92 -12.90 -18.72
N ARG A 121 4.04 -11.56 -18.83
CA ARG A 121 5.01 -10.92 -19.74
C ARG A 121 6.33 -10.63 -19.02
N LYS A 122 7.44 -10.97 -19.66
CA LYS A 122 8.79 -10.60 -19.19
C LYS A 122 8.91 -9.08 -19.16
N SER A 123 8.91 -8.49 -17.96
CA SER A 123 9.11 -7.05 -17.77
C SER A 123 10.60 -6.72 -17.88
N HIS A 124 11.13 -6.66 -19.10
CA HIS A 124 12.44 -6.06 -19.38
C HIS A 124 12.33 -4.58 -19.78
N ARG A 125 11.14 -3.99 -19.73
CA ARG A 125 10.94 -2.58 -20.11
C ARG A 125 11.21 -1.69 -18.91
N ALA A 126 12.01 -0.64 -19.12
CA ALA A 126 12.23 0.41 -18.14
C ALA A 126 10.87 0.94 -17.66
N MET A 127 10.74 1.08 -16.36
CA MET A 127 9.51 1.52 -15.70
C MET A 127 9.16 2.93 -16.21
N THR A 128 8.05 3.07 -16.94
CA THR A 128 7.64 4.35 -17.55
C THR A 128 7.32 5.37 -16.45
N ILE A 129 7.54 6.67 -16.72
CA ILE A 129 7.15 7.78 -15.82
C ILE A 129 5.69 7.62 -15.33
N ALA A 130 4.79 7.17 -16.21
CA ALA A 130 3.39 6.95 -15.87
C ALA A 130 3.16 5.85 -14.82
N TYR A 131 3.99 4.79 -14.79
CA TYR A 131 3.94 3.80 -13.70
C TYR A 131 4.26 4.46 -12.36
N TYR A 132 5.32 5.26 -12.31
CA TYR A 132 5.68 5.99 -11.09
C TYR A 132 4.57 6.95 -10.67
N THR A 133 3.94 7.67 -11.61
CA THR A 133 2.81 8.55 -11.31
C THR A 133 1.63 7.78 -10.69
N VAL A 134 1.27 6.64 -11.26
CA VAL A 134 0.19 5.78 -10.75
C VAL A 134 0.51 5.27 -9.33
N VAL A 135 1.71 4.74 -9.11
CA VAL A 135 2.13 4.23 -7.79
C VAL A 135 2.13 5.36 -6.77
N THR A 136 2.65 6.54 -7.12
CA THR A 136 2.65 7.70 -6.23
C THR A 136 1.23 8.15 -5.87
N ILE A 137 0.31 8.18 -6.84
CA ILE A 137 -1.11 8.51 -6.58
C ILE A 137 -1.74 7.46 -5.65
N PHE A 138 -1.47 6.17 -5.87
CA PHE A 138 -1.96 5.11 -5.00
C PHE A 138 -1.48 5.27 -3.55
N VAL A 139 -0.18 5.51 -3.36
CA VAL A 139 0.41 5.73 -2.03
C VAL A 139 -0.18 6.99 -1.38
N ALA A 140 -0.30 8.08 -2.15
CA ALA A 140 -0.91 9.32 -1.66
C ALA A 140 -2.37 9.09 -1.21
N LEU A 141 -3.16 8.33 -1.98
CA LEU A 141 -4.53 8.00 -1.63
C LEU A 141 -4.62 7.16 -0.35
N PHE A 142 -3.73 6.17 -0.21
CA PHE A 142 -3.67 5.35 1.00
C PHE A 142 -3.36 6.18 2.24
N LEU A 143 -2.40 7.13 2.13
CA LEU A 143 -2.08 8.06 3.22
C LEU A 143 -3.23 9.01 3.54
N ILE A 144 -3.90 9.55 2.53
CA ILE A 144 -5.08 10.41 2.69
C ILE A 144 -6.20 9.65 3.44
N LEU A 145 -6.48 8.41 3.06
CA LEU A 145 -7.46 7.57 3.76
C LEU A 145 -7.08 7.31 5.21
N THR A 146 -5.79 7.06 5.48
CA THR A 146 -5.26 6.83 6.83
C THR A 146 -5.46 8.06 7.73
N ILE A 147 -5.12 9.25 7.22
CA ILE A 147 -5.25 10.51 7.97
C ILE A 147 -6.72 10.86 8.21
N TRP A 148 -7.57 10.67 7.20
CA TRP A 148 -8.99 11.02 7.30
C TRP A 148 -9.80 10.08 8.20
N ALA A 149 -9.33 8.86 8.44
CA ALA A 149 -9.96 7.93 9.39
C ALA A 149 -10.04 8.46 10.83
N ILE A 150 -9.22 9.47 11.16
CA ILE A 150 -9.20 10.11 12.48
C ILE A 150 -10.47 10.94 12.72
N TRP A 151 -11.12 11.43 11.66
CA TRP A 151 -12.27 12.32 11.74
C TRP A 151 -13.59 11.60 11.38
N PRO A 152 -14.75 12.08 11.87
CA PRO A 152 -16.03 11.52 11.48
C PRO A 152 -16.28 11.70 9.97
N PRO A 153 -17.01 10.75 9.33
CA PRO A 153 -17.30 10.83 7.91
C PRO A 153 -18.17 12.05 7.61
N ASN A 154 -17.63 13.01 6.85
CA ASN A 154 -18.39 14.14 6.31
C ASN A 154 -18.64 13.90 4.81
N PRO A 155 -19.84 14.20 4.29
CA PRO A 155 -20.23 13.91 2.90
C PRO A 155 -19.28 14.51 1.86
N LEU A 156 -18.65 15.65 2.14
CA LEU A 156 -17.63 16.23 1.26
C LEU A 156 -16.40 15.32 1.14
N PHE A 157 -15.95 14.69 2.24
CA PHE A 157 -14.82 13.76 2.22
C PHE A 157 -15.14 12.46 1.50
N VAL A 158 -16.37 11.95 1.64
CA VAL A 158 -16.86 10.80 0.88
C VAL A 158 -16.81 11.11 -0.62
N ALA A 159 -17.28 12.29 -1.03
CA ALA A 159 -17.21 12.71 -2.43
C ALA A 159 -15.75 12.83 -2.94
N LEU A 160 -14.86 13.44 -2.16
CA LEU A 160 -13.44 13.61 -2.55
C LEU A 160 -12.68 12.29 -2.64
N THR A 161 -12.87 11.39 -1.68
CA THR A 161 -12.26 10.04 -1.73
C THR A 161 -12.79 9.22 -2.90
N ALA A 162 -14.11 9.22 -3.12
CA ALA A 162 -14.71 8.54 -4.26
C ALA A 162 -14.19 9.10 -5.59
N LEU A 163 -14.12 10.43 -5.74
CA LEU A 163 -13.54 11.08 -6.91
C LEU A 163 -12.09 10.63 -7.13
N ALA A 164 -11.28 10.60 -6.07
CA ALA A 164 -9.88 10.25 -6.18
C ALA A 164 -9.66 8.78 -6.54
N VAL A 165 -10.50 7.86 -6.03
CA VAL A 165 -10.52 6.44 -6.45
C VAL A 165 -10.92 6.30 -7.92
N VAL A 166 -11.92 7.07 -8.38
CA VAL A 166 -12.35 7.06 -9.79
C VAL A 166 -11.23 7.57 -10.70
N VAL A 167 -10.59 8.69 -10.34
CA VAL A 167 -9.45 9.25 -11.08
C VAL A 167 -8.30 8.25 -11.12
N PHE A 168 -7.96 7.63 -9.99
CA PHE A 168 -6.93 6.59 -9.94
C PHE A 168 -7.24 5.41 -10.88
N THR A 169 -8.48 4.92 -10.87
CA THR A 169 -8.90 3.81 -11.72
C THR A 169 -8.88 4.19 -13.21
N ALA A 170 -9.30 5.42 -13.54
CA ALA A 170 -9.25 5.94 -14.90
C ALA A 170 -7.81 6.05 -15.42
N LEU A 171 -6.88 6.56 -14.59
CA LEU A 171 -5.46 6.63 -14.92
C LEU A 171 -4.85 5.25 -15.12
N MET A 172 -5.20 4.27 -14.28
CA MET A 172 -4.78 2.87 -14.44
C MET A 172 -5.22 2.27 -15.78
N ILE A 173 -6.47 2.52 -16.17
CA ILE A 173 -7.02 2.06 -17.46
C ILE A 173 -6.32 2.76 -18.63
N GLN A 174 -6.09 4.07 -18.52
CA GLN A 174 -5.37 4.85 -19.52
C GLN A 174 -3.94 4.32 -19.71
N GLU A 175 -3.24 4.03 -18.62
CA GLU A 175 -1.87 3.54 -18.69
C GLU A 175 -1.79 2.16 -19.34
N ARG A 176 -2.73 1.26 -19.01
CA ARG A 176 -2.85 -0.03 -19.70
C ARG A 176 -3.01 0.14 -21.21
N ARG A 177 -3.75 1.17 -21.66
CA ARG A 177 -3.91 1.48 -23.09
C ARG A 177 -2.62 2.03 -23.69
N ASN A 178 -1.93 2.95 -23.00
CA ASN A 178 -0.67 3.51 -23.45
C ASN A 178 0.42 2.45 -23.61
N ILE A 179 0.61 1.58 -22.61
CA ILE A 179 1.56 0.47 -22.67
C ILE A 179 1.25 -0.44 -23.86
N ARG A 180 -0.03 -0.73 -24.13
CA ARG A 180 -0.43 -1.56 -25.26
C ARG A 180 -0.09 -0.92 -26.61
N ARG A 181 -0.31 0.39 -26.76
CA ARG A 181 0.07 1.14 -27.99
C ARG A 181 1.58 1.13 -28.21
N LEU A 182 2.36 1.47 -27.19
CA LEU A 182 3.83 1.44 -27.24
C LEU A 182 4.42 0.05 -27.53
N LEU A 183 3.66 -1.02 -27.27
CA LEU A 183 4.07 -2.39 -27.63
C LEU A 183 3.69 -2.74 -29.07
N HIS A 184 2.62 -2.17 -29.61
CA HIS A 184 2.20 -2.39 -30.99
C HIS A 184 3.16 -1.68 -31.95
N ASP A 185 3.51 -0.42 -31.67
CA ASP A 185 4.40 0.40 -32.51
C ASP A 185 5.82 -0.19 -32.56
N ASP A 186 6.33 -0.72 -31.44
CA ASP A 186 7.64 -1.42 -31.40
C ASP A 186 7.62 -2.69 -32.27
N HIS A 187 6.50 -3.42 -32.28
CA HIS A 187 6.35 -4.63 -33.08
C HIS A 187 6.37 -4.32 -34.59
N GLU A 188 5.72 -3.24 -35.02
CA GLU A 188 5.74 -2.81 -36.42
C GLU A 188 7.12 -2.32 -36.86
N SER A 189 7.82 -1.54 -36.01
CA SER A 189 9.17 -1.07 -36.32
C SER A 189 10.20 -2.20 -36.45
N LYS A 190 10.04 -3.30 -35.70
CA LYS A 190 10.90 -4.49 -35.79
C LYS A 190 10.59 -5.38 -36.99
N VAL A 191 9.37 -5.33 -37.53
CA VAL A 191 8.98 -6.07 -38.75
C VAL A 191 9.46 -5.35 -40.02
N GLN A 192 9.65 -4.03 -39.95
CA GLN A 192 10.12 -3.22 -41.08
C GLN A 192 11.65 -3.13 -41.23
N ARG A 193 12.43 -3.68 -40.28
CA ARG A 193 13.89 -3.80 -40.34
C ARG A 193 14.29 -5.22 -40.67
#